data_AF-A0A6P6NJI4-F1
#
_entry.id   AF-A0A6P6NJI4-F1
#
_cell.length_a   1.000
_cell.length_b   1.000
_cell.length_c   1.000
_cell.angle_alpha   90.00
_cell.angle_beta   90.00
_cell.angle_gamma   90.00
#
_symmetry.space_group_name_H-M   'P 1'
#
loop_
_entity.id
_entity.type
_entity.pdbx_description
1 polymer ?
#
loop_
_entity_poly.entity_id
_entity_poly.type
_entity_poly.pdbx_seq_one_letter_code
_entity_poly.pdbx_strand_id
1 'polypeptide(L)'
;IVKECNEGVRKMSRTEELISIEKTLEFKSKSVPVISHSRWLLKKGEVQQMSGPKSTRTMRSRKLYHPIYLFLFNNLLLITKRTSSGEKYQVLDSCSRSMLRTEDLEDQGQMLACVFVLKLLENQEDREVSYMLKTETISDKLRWIYALTPNRRTRFLSTSTSQPDSAQVQCIQSYSSQEPDELSVEMADVLHILECTDDGWMLGERLHDGERGWFPSRVVEKIMSAEVRAQNLKECQRIQQAQEGVQGARATARARRPAKSPQYTPTWTDL
;
A
#
# COMPACT_ATOMS: atom_id res chain seq x y z
N ILE A 1 -18.16 17.65 9.86
CA ILE A 1 -17.82 18.87 9.09
C ILE A 1 -16.40 18.81 8.51
N VAL A 2 -15.28 19.13 9.20
CA VAL A 2 -13.92 19.12 8.58
C VAL A 2 -13.51 17.73 8.04
N LYS A 3 -13.76 16.65 8.79
CA LYS A 3 -13.47 15.27 8.33
C LYS A 3 -14.30 14.85 7.10
N GLU A 4 -15.55 15.28 7.01
CA GLU A 4 -16.45 14.96 5.89
C GLU A 4 -16.12 15.78 4.64
N CYS A 5 -15.74 17.06 4.79
CA CYS A 5 -15.23 17.87 3.69
C CYS A 5 -13.93 17.28 3.13
N ASN A 6 -13.02 16.82 4.00
CA ASN A 6 -11.78 16.17 3.59
C ASN A 6 -12.01 14.84 2.86
N GLU A 7 -13.04 14.07 3.25
CA GLU A 7 -13.48 12.87 2.53
C GLU A 7 -14.02 13.21 1.13
N GLY A 8 -14.84 14.27 1.02
CA GLY A 8 -15.39 14.73 -0.26
C GLY A 8 -14.29 15.14 -1.25
N VAL A 9 -13.31 15.95 -0.80
CA VAL A 9 -12.17 16.37 -1.62
C VAL A 9 -11.31 15.17 -2.05
N ARG A 10 -11.01 14.24 -1.13
CA ARG A 10 -10.27 13.00 -1.45
C ARG A 10 -11.02 12.13 -2.46
N LYS A 11 -12.34 12.03 -2.35
CA LYS A 11 -13.17 11.26 -3.28
C LYS A 11 -13.18 11.88 -4.67
N MET A 12 -13.26 13.21 -4.75
CA MET A 12 -13.19 13.95 -6.02
C MET A 12 -11.83 13.73 -6.70
N SER A 13 -10.73 13.94 -5.99
CA SER A 13 -9.37 13.72 -6.51
C SER A 13 -9.14 12.29 -7.00
N ARG A 14 -9.61 11.27 -6.26
CA ARG A 14 -9.55 9.86 -6.71
C ARG A 14 -10.33 9.65 -8.01
N THR A 15 -11.51 10.23 -8.12
CA THR A 15 -12.36 10.07 -9.31
C THR A 15 -11.72 10.73 -10.53
N GLU A 16 -11.15 11.93 -10.38
CA GLU A 16 -10.39 12.62 -11.44
C GLU A 16 -9.19 11.79 -11.90
N GLU A 17 -8.46 11.18 -10.96
CA GLU A 17 -7.35 10.28 -11.29
C GLU A 17 -7.83 9.07 -12.10
N LEU A 18 -8.93 8.41 -11.69
CA LEU A 18 -9.50 7.28 -12.45
C LEU A 18 -9.91 7.69 -13.86
N ILE A 19 -10.55 8.86 -14.03
CA ILE A 19 -10.94 9.38 -15.34
C ILE A 19 -9.71 9.64 -16.21
N SER A 20 -8.67 10.24 -15.64
CA SER A 20 -7.40 10.50 -16.34
C SER A 20 -6.77 9.20 -16.82
N ILE A 21 -6.71 8.19 -15.97
CA ILE A 21 -6.17 6.87 -16.32
C ILE A 21 -7.02 6.20 -17.40
N GLU A 22 -8.35 6.16 -17.25
CA GLU A 22 -9.25 5.52 -18.22
C GLU A 22 -9.10 6.11 -19.62
N LYS A 23 -8.93 7.45 -19.73
CA LYS A 23 -8.65 8.12 -21.01
C LYS A 23 -7.35 7.66 -21.67
N THR A 24 -6.41 7.08 -20.92
CA THR A 24 -5.16 6.55 -21.48
C THR A 24 -5.23 5.06 -21.83
N LEU A 25 -6.28 4.35 -21.43
CA LEU A 25 -6.39 2.89 -21.61
C LEU A 25 -7.11 2.52 -22.91
N GLU A 26 -6.62 1.48 -23.57
CA GLU A 26 -7.22 0.89 -24.77
C GLU A 26 -7.48 -0.60 -24.54
N PHE A 27 -8.73 -1.01 -24.65
CA PHE A 27 -9.14 -2.42 -24.51
C PHE A 27 -9.31 -3.04 -25.89
N LYS A 28 -8.60 -4.15 -26.16
CA LYS A 28 -8.72 -4.89 -27.43
C LYS A 28 -9.99 -5.74 -27.52
N SER A 29 -10.54 -6.16 -26.39
CA SER A 29 -11.68 -7.07 -26.32
C SER A 29 -12.64 -6.65 -25.20
N LYS A 30 -12.66 -7.39 -24.09
CA LYS A 30 -13.54 -7.14 -22.95
C LYS A 30 -13.03 -5.93 -22.17
N SER A 31 -13.84 -4.88 -22.12
CA SER A 31 -13.55 -3.73 -21.27
C SER A 31 -13.78 -4.10 -19.81
N VAL A 32 -12.88 -3.61 -18.94
CA VAL A 32 -13.07 -3.66 -17.50
C VAL A 32 -13.43 -2.25 -17.07
N PRO A 33 -14.56 -2.02 -16.38
CA PRO A 33 -14.92 -0.68 -15.93
C PRO A 33 -13.83 -0.19 -14.98
N VAL A 34 -13.19 0.94 -15.29
CA VAL A 34 -12.09 1.49 -14.48
C VAL A 34 -12.63 2.48 -13.45
N ILE A 35 -13.56 3.36 -13.85
CA ILE A 35 -14.19 4.32 -12.94
C ILE A 35 -15.15 3.60 -11.98
N SER A 36 -14.97 3.81 -10.69
CA SER A 36 -15.86 3.33 -9.64
C SER A 36 -15.76 4.20 -8.39
N HIS A 37 -16.89 4.39 -7.70
CA HIS A 37 -16.98 5.16 -6.45
C HIS A 37 -16.12 4.59 -5.31
N SER A 38 -15.77 3.31 -5.37
CA SER A 38 -15.00 2.59 -4.36
C SER A 38 -13.62 2.16 -4.86
N ARG A 39 -13.14 2.71 -5.98
CA ARG A 39 -11.82 2.42 -6.53
C ARG A 39 -10.88 3.61 -6.36
N TRP A 40 -9.61 3.32 -6.13
CA TRP A 40 -8.52 4.30 -6.18
C TRP A 40 -7.23 3.59 -6.60
N LEU A 41 -6.32 4.34 -7.22
CA LEU A 41 -5.01 3.84 -7.59
C LEU A 41 -4.16 3.66 -6.32
N LEU A 42 -3.42 2.55 -6.25
CA LEU A 42 -2.44 2.28 -5.20
C LEU A 42 -1.01 2.46 -5.69
N LYS A 43 -0.69 1.90 -6.86
CA LYS A 43 0.63 2.02 -7.48
C LYS A 43 0.50 1.88 -8.99
N LYS A 44 1.35 2.58 -9.73
CA LYS A 44 1.52 2.39 -11.17
C LYS A 44 3.00 2.52 -11.53
N GLY A 45 3.43 1.83 -12.58
CA GLY A 45 4.83 1.90 -13.01
C GLY A 45 5.19 0.85 -14.05
N GLU A 46 6.35 1.03 -14.65
CA GLU A 46 6.92 0.12 -15.63
C GLU A 46 7.73 -0.98 -14.92
N VAL A 47 7.57 -2.22 -15.39
CA VAL A 47 8.42 -3.36 -15.01
C VAL A 47 8.76 -4.17 -16.27
N GLN A 48 9.81 -4.99 -16.21
CA GLN A 48 10.21 -5.84 -17.33
C GLN A 48 9.63 -7.24 -17.16
N GLN A 49 8.75 -7.66 -18.07
CA GLN A 49 8.29 -9.03 -18.18
C GLN A 49 9.35 -9.90 -18.87
N MET A 50 9.75 -10.98 -18.21
CA MET A 50 10.61 -12.01 -18.77
C MET A 50 9.79 -13.04 -19.54
N SER A 51 10.22 -13.39 -20.75
CA SER A 51 9.65 -14.53 -21.47
C SER A 51 10.24 -15.82 -20.92
N GLY A 52 9.40 -16.78 -20.52
CA GLY A 52 9.86 -18.13 -20.17
C GLY A 52 10.52 -18.85 -21.36
N PRO A 53 11.27 -19.92 -21.13
CA PRO A 53 11.85 -20.74 -22.20
C PRO A 53 10.71 -21.41 -22.97
N LYS A 54 10.25 -20.78 -24.06
CA LYS A 54 9.30 -21.43 -24.97
C LYS A 54 10.06 -22.52 -25.73
N SER A 55 9.80 -23.77 -25.36
CA SER A 55 10.21 -24.95 -26.13
C SER A 55 9.59 -24.91 -27.52
N THR A 56 10.29 -24.32 -28.49
CA THR A 56 10.26 -24.74 -29.91
C THR A 56 11.48 -24.15 -30.61
N ARG A 57 12.36 -25.03 -31.10
CA ARG A 57 13.64 -24.78 -31.79
C ARG A 57 13.53 -24.07 -33.15
N THR A 58 12.53 -23.24 -33.38
CA THR A 58 12.38 -22.52 -34.65
C THR A 58 11.75 -21.15 -34.42
N MET A 59 12.40 -20.13 -34.97
CA MET A 59 11.95 -18.74 -35.21
C MET A 59 12.45 -17.68 -34.24
N ARG A 60 13.44 -16.93 -34.75
CA ARG A 60 13.82 -15.52 -34.47
C ARG A 60 13.80 -15.10 -33.00
N SER A 61 15.01 -14.88 -32.46
CA SER A 61 15.32 -14.20 -31.19
C SER A 61 14.27 -13.14 -30.83
N ARG A 62 13.27 -13.53 -30.04
CA ARG A 62 12.37 -12.57 -29.38
C ARG A 62 13.15 -12.00 -28.21
N LYS A 63 13.05 -10.68 -27.99
CA LYS A 63 13.68 -10.03 -26.84
C LYS A 63 13.32 -10.80 -25.57
N LEU A 64 14.31 -11.11 -24.73
CA LEU A 64 14.09 -11.87 -23.50
C LEU A 64 13.20 -11.10 -22.50
N TYR A 65 13.30 -9.78 -22.52
CA TYR A 65 12.59 -8.84 -21.67
C TYR A 65 11.64 -7.95 -22.49
N HIS A 66 10.46 -7.69 -21.96
CA HIS A 66 9.45 -6.81 -22.56
C HIS A 66 8.94 -5.83 -21.50
N PRO A 67 8.97 -4.51 -21.75
CA PRO A 67 8.38 -3.55 -20.83
C PRO A 67 6.87 -3.73 -20.79
N ILE A 68 6.33 -3.80 -19.59
CA ILE A 68 4.91 -3.73 -19.30
C ILE A 68 4.69 -2.64 -18.26
N TYR A 69 3.49 -2.07 -18.26
CA TYR A 69 3.11 -1.03 -17.30
C TYR A 69 1.92 -1.52 -16.49
N LEU A 70 2.04 -1.47 -15.17
CA LEU A 70 1.03 -1.96 -14.24
C LEU A 70 0.22 -0.78 -13.71
N PHE A 71 -1.10 -0.95 -13.64
CA PHE A 71 -1.98 -0.09 -12.85
C PHE A 71 -2.63 -0.94 -11.78
N LEU A 72 -2.17 -0.78 -10.54
CA LEU A 72 -2.72 -1.47 -9.39
C LEU A 72 -3.67 -0.54 -8.65
N PHE A 73 -4.94 -0.91 -8.64
CA PHE A 73 -5.98 -0.31 -7.83
C PHE A 73 -6.22 -1.12 -6.56
N ASN A 74 -7.00 -0.56 -5.64
CA ASN A 74 -7.35 -1.21 -4.38
C ASN A 74 -8.00 -2.60 -4.54
N ASN A 75 -8.72 -2.85 -5.64
CA ASN A 75 -9.42 -4.11 -5.91
C ASN A 75 -9.15 -4.72 -7.31
N LEU A 76 -8.34 -4.08 -8.15
CA LEU A 76 -8.14 -4.47 -9.54
C LEU A 76 -6.68 -4.23 -9.93
N LEU A 77 -6.09 -5.15 -10.68
CA LEU A 77 -4.85 -4.94 -11.40
C LEU A 77 -5.14 -4.90 -12.89
N LEU A 78 -4.53 -3.94 -13.60
CA LEU A 78 -4.41 -3.94 -15.06
C LEU A 78 -2.95 -4.14 -15.44
N ILE A 79 -2.70 -5.12 -16.31
CA ILE A 79 -1.42 -5.35 -16.96
C ILE A 79 -1.51 -4.76 -18.36
N THR A 80 -0.63 -3.82 -18.67
CA THR A 80 -0.70 -3.07 -19.93
C THR A 80 0.62 -3.05 -20.67
N LYS A 81 0.57 -2.73 -21.95
CA LYS A 81 1.74 -2.39 -22.76
C LYS A 81 1.56 -0.99 -23.31
N ARG A 82 2.58 -0.15 -23.17
CA ARG A 82 2.58 1.19 -23.76
C ARG A 82 2.58 1.09 -25.28
N THR A 83 1.73 1.89 -25.94
CA THR A 83 1.67 1.96 -27.39
C THR A 83 2.97 2.54 -27.96
N SER A 84 3.23 2.32 -29.26
CA SER A 84 4.43 2.87 -29.92
C SER A 84 4.47 4.40 -29.93
N SER A 85 3.31 5.06 -29.87
CA SER A 85 3.22 6.52 -29.72
C SER A 85 3.57 7.00 -28.31
N GLY A 86 3.53 6.12 -27.30
CA GLY A 86 3.81 6.47 -25.90
C GLY A 86 2.63 7.12 -25.15
N GLU A 87 1.53 7.44 -25.84
CA GLU A 87 0.38 8.19 -25.29
C GLU A 87 -0.68 7.31 -24.63
N LYS A 88 -0.72 6.03 -24.99
CA LYS A 88 -1.79 5.10 -24.61
C LYS A 88 -1.22 3.81 -24.03
N TYR A 89 -2.04 3.13 -23.26
CA TYR A 89 -1.74 1.84 -22.65
C TYR A 89 -2.75 0.81 -23.12
N GLN A 90 -2.27 -0.16 -23.89
CA GLN A 90 -3.07 -1.28 -24.32
C GLN A 90 -3.20 -2.28 -23.17
N VAL A 91 -4.43 -2.55 -22.74
CA VAL A 91 -4.70 -3.53 -21.69
C VAL A 91 -4.51 -4.94 -22.26
N LEU A 92 -3.59 -5.69 -21.64
CA LEU A 92 -3.26 -7.06 -22.00
C LEU A 92 -4.00 -8.07 -21.12
N ASP A 93 -4.08 -7.77 -19.83
CA ASP A 93 -4.68 -8.64 -18.83
C ASP A 93 -5.20 -7.82 -17.66
N SER A 94 -6.10 -8.41 -16.89
CA SER A 94 -6.73 -7.79 -15.73
C SER A 94 -7.17 -8.84 -14.73
N CYS A 95 -7.09 -8.51 -13.45
CA CYS A 95 -7.36 -9.48 -12.40
C CYS A 95 -7.85 -8.78 -11.13
N SER A 96 -8.82 -9.37 -10.44
CA SER A 96 -9.17 -8.91 -9.10
C SER A 96 -7.96 -9.00 -8.18
N ARG A 97 -7.73 -7.98 -7.35
CA ARG A 97 -6.57 -7.98 -6.44
C ARG A 97 -6.57 -9.16 -5.46
N SER A 98 -7.75 -9.69 -5.09
CA SER A 98 -7.87 -10.88 -4.23
C SER A 98 -7.32 -12.16 -4.87
N MET A 99 -7.26 -12.19 -6.20
CA MET A 99 -6.81 -13.32 -7.01
C MET A 99 -5.33 -13.23 -7.39
N LEU A 100 -4.59 -12.26 -6.84
CA LEU A 100 -3.15 -12.13 -7.06
C LEU A 100 -2.35 -12.95 -6.04
N ARG A 101 -1.28 -13.61 -6.48
CA ARG A 101 -0.23 -14.18 -5.63
C ARG A 101 1.13 -13.70 -6.14
N THR A 102 2.08 -13.53 -5.23
CA THR A 102 3.46 -13.19 -5.58
C THR A 102 4.40 -14.17 -4.94
N GLU A 103 5.41 -14.59 -5.68
CA GLU A 103 6.44 -15.51 -5.22
C GLU A 103 7.80 -14.91 -5.56
N ASP A 104 8.69 -14.89 -4.59
CA ASP A 104 10.08 -14.59 -4.83
C ASP A 104 10.74 -15.74 -5.61
N LEU A 105 11.67 -15.41 -6.51
CA LEU A 105 12.41 -16.40 -7.26
C LEU A 105 13.78 -16.65 -6.66
N GLU A 106 14.17 -17.90 -6.67
CA GLU A 106 15.49 -18.38 -6.23
C GLU A 106 16.15 -19.16 -7.38
N ASP A 107 17.47 -19.02 -7.51
CA ASP A 107 18.32 -19.84 -8.37
C ASP A 107 19.47 -20.41 -7.53
N GLN A 108 19.65 -21.73 -7.55
CA GLN A 108 20.64 -22.45 -6.71
C GLN A 108 20.54 -22.10 -5.21
N GLY A 109 19.34 -21.82 -4.71
CA GLY A 109 19.08 -21.42 -3.32
C GLY A 109 19.42 -19.96 -3.00
N GLN A 110 19.76 -19.14 -4.01
CA GLN A 110 19.95 -17.71 -3.86
C GLN A 110 18.80 -16.94 -4.50
N MET A 111 18.27 -15.93 -3.81
CA MET A 111 17.21 -15.09 -4.36
C MET A 111 17.70 -14.32 -5.60
N LEU A 112 16.93 -14.39 -6.69
CA LEU A 112 17.18 -13.59 -7.87
C LEU A 112 16.90 -12.11 -7.57
N ALA A 113 17.96 -11.30 -7.67
CA ALA A 113 17.89 -9.87 -7.42
C ALA A 113 16.89 -9.20 -8.36
N CYS A 114 15.99 -8.39 -7.80
CA CYS A 114 14.98 -7.62 -8.53
C CYS A 114 13.98 -8.45 -9.35
N VAL A 115 13.89 -9.78 -9.19
CA VAL A 115 12.92 -10.63 -9.91
C VAL A 115 11.92 -11.30 -8.97
N PHE A 116 10.66 -11.36 -9.39
CA PHE A 116 9.57 -12.07 -8.71
C PHE A 116 8.55 -12.61 -9.71
N VAL A 117 7.72 -13.56 -9.30
CA VAL A 117 6.57 -14.05 -10.07
C VAL A 117 5.30 -13.42 -9.54
N LEU A 118 4.47 -12.92 -10.45
CA LEU A 118 3.09 -12.52 -10.20
C LEU A 118 2.15 -13.57 -10.83
N LYS A 119 1.38 -14.27 -10.01
CA LYS A 119 0.35 -15.21 -10.44
C LYS A 119 -1.03 -14.56 -10.34
N LEU A 120 -1.78 -14.65 -11.42
CA LEU A 120 -3.20 -14.33 -11.49
C LEU A 120 -3.92 -15.68 -11.41
N LEU A 121 -4.57 -15.95 -10.27
CA LEU A 121 -5.29 -17.21 -10.08
C LEU A 121 -6.51 -17.31 -11.02
N GLU A 122 -7.09 -16.16 -11.35
CA GLU A 122 -8.20 -16.04 -12.30
C GLU A 122 -8.16 -14.64 -12.93
N ASN A 123 -7.83 -14.57 -14.22
CA ASN A 123 -7.85 -13.33 -15.00
C ASN A 123 -9.23 -13.08 -15.65
N GLN A 124 -9.38 -12.05 -16.51
CA GLN A 124 -10.67 -11.75 -17.18
C GLN A 124 -11.17 -12.82 -18.15
N GLU A 125 -10.34 -13.80 -18.50
CA GLU A 125 -10.67 -14.95 -19.33
C GLU A 125 -10.86 -16.23 -18.50
N ASP A 126 -10.96 -16.09 -17.17
CA ASP A 126 -11.12 -17.19 -16.21
C ASP A 126 -9.96 -18.20 -16.27
N ARG A 127 -8.74 -17.72 -16.54
CA ARG A 127 -7.52 -18.52 -16.65
C ARG A 127 -6.51 -18.17 -15.55
N GLU A 128 -5.75 -19.18 -15.15
CA GLU A 128 -4.54 -18.99 -14.35
C GLU A 128 -3.38 -18.55 -15.27
N VAL A 129 -2.72 -17.45 -14.92
CA VAL A 129 -1.59 -16.89 -15.68
C VAL A 129 -0.47 -16.48 -14.74
N SER A 130 0.77 -16.77 -15.12
CA SER A 130 1.97 -16.36 -14.36
C SER A 130 2.85 -15.42 -15.17
N TYR A 131 3.27 -14.32 -14.54
CA TYR A 131 4.18 -13.32 -15.08
C TYR A 131 5.49 -13.32 -14.28
N MET A 132 6.62 -13.52 -14.94
CA MET A 132 7.94 -13.30 -14.34
C MET A 132 8.34 -11.85 -14.56
N LEU A 133 8.48 -11.08 -13.49
CA LEU A 133 8.65 -9.64 -13.51
C LEU A 133 10.00 -9.25 -12.90
N LYS A 134 10.71 -8.35 -13.57
CA LYS A 134 11.95 -7.74 -13.11
C LYS A 134 11.76 -6.24 -12.91
N THR A 135 12.20 -5.73 -11.76
CA THR A 135 12.26 -4.30 -11.41
C THR A 135 13.66 -3.74 -11.60
N GLU A 136 13.81 -2.42 -11.49
CA GLU A 136 15.11 -1.76 -11.55
C GLU A 136 15.92 -1.98 -10.26
N THR A 137 15.26 -1.84 -9.10
CA THR A 137 15.89 -1.96 -7.79
C THR A 137 15.21 -3.01 -6.91
N ILE A 138 15.91 -3.43 -5.85
CA ILE A 138 15.38 -4.38 -4.87
C ILE A 138 14.28 -3.75 -4.03
N SER A 139 14.39 -2.47 -3.67
CA SER A 139 13.30 -1.75 -3.00
C SER A 139 12.05 -1.69 -3.86
N ASP A 140 12.17 -1.42 -5.17
CA ASP A 140 11.02 -1.41 -6.07
C ASP A 140 10.39 -2.80 -6.20
N LYS A 141 11.20 -3.87 -6.23
CA LYS A 141 10.72 -5.27 -6.17
C LYS A 141 9.83 -5.49 -4.97
N LEU A 142 10.34 -5.17 -3.79
CA LEU A 142 9.65 -5.39 -2.53
C LEU A 142 8.39 -4.52 -2.43
N ARG A 143 8.47 -3.24 -2.80
CA ARG A 143 7.31 -2.34 -2.89
C ARG A 143 6.21 -2.90 -3.79
N TRP A 144 6.56 -3.43 -4.97
CA TRP A 144 5.59 -4.09 -5.85
C TRP A 144 4.97 -5.33 -5.21
N ILE A 145 5.78 -6.20 -4.59
CA ILE A 145 5.28 -7.40 -3.88
C ILE A 145 4.34 -7.03 -2.74
N TYR A 146 4.68 -6.01 -1.94
CA TYR A 146 3.82 -5.50 -0.86
C TYR A 146 2.50 -4.94 -1.38
N ALA A 147 2.56 -4.17 -2.47
CA ALA A 147 1.37 -3.58 -3.05
C ALA A 147 0.45 -4.64 -3.71
N LEU A 148 1.02 -5.58 -4.48
CA LEU A 148 0.24 -6.57 -5.24
C LEU A 148 -0.49 -7.55 -4.32
N THR A 149 0.19 -8.06 -3.28
CA THR A 149 -0.38 -9.08 -2.38
C THR A 149 -0.21 -8.69 -0.91
N PRO A 150 -1.09 -7.82 -0.40
CA PRO A 150 -1.14 -7.52 1.03
C PRO A 150 -1.81 -8.70 1.75
N ASN A 151 -1.19 -9.89 1.77
CA ASN A 151 -1.83 -11.07 2.33
C ASN A 151 -1.97 -10.92 3.86
N ARG A 152 -3.24 -10.94 4.29
CA ARG A 152 -3.80 -10.44 5.57
C ARG A 152 -3.64 -11.37 6.78
N ARG A 153 -2.61 -12.21 6.86
CA ARG A 153 -2.44 -13.08 8.04
C ARG A 153 -1.00 -13.39 8.48
N THR A 154 0.04 -13.13 7.68
CA THR A 154 1.38 -13.65 8.01
C THR A 154 2.59 -12.84 7.52
N ARG A 155 2.47 -11.58 7.09
CA ARG A 155 3.67 -10.68 7.03
C ARG A 155 3.75 -9.67 8.18
N PHE A 156 2.64 -9.40 8.85
CA PHE A 156 2.60 -8.50 10.00
C PHE A 156 1.62 -9.02 11.06
N LEU A 157 1.80 -10.26 11.51
CA LEU A 157 1.49 -10.47 12.92
C LEU A 157 2.44 -9.51 13.65
N SER A 158 1.81 -8.47 14.18
CA SER A 158 2.24 -7.59 15.25
C SER A 158 2.78 -8.42 16.42
N THR A 159 3.96 -8.98 16.23
CA THR A 159 4.77 -9.59 17.28
C THR A 159 6.17 -8.97 17.32
N SER A 160 6.64 -8.30 16.26
CA SER A 160 7.92 -7.57 16.30
C SER A 160 7.81 -6.25 17.06
N THR A 161 6.68 -5.54 16.96
CA THR A 161 6.42 -4.32 17.76
C THR A 161 6.34 -4.59 19.26
N SER A 162 6.09 -5.84 19.68
CA SER A 162 6.12 -6.25 21.08
C SER A 162 7.44 -6.90 21.52
N GLN A 163 8.41 -7.10 20.63
CA GLN A 163 9.71 -7.61 21.06
C GLN A 163 10.56 -6.44 21.59
N PRO A 164 11.06 -6.51 22.85
CA PRO A 164 11.90 -5.46 23.42
C PRO A 164 13.24 -5.29 22.69
N ASP A 165 13.67 -6.30 21.91
CA ASP A 165 14.92 -6.25 21.14
C ASP A 165 14.73 -5.94 19.65
N SER A 166 13.54 -5.45 19.30
CA SER A 166 13.21 -5.13 17.92
C SER A 166 13.99 -3.89 17.45
N ALA A 167 14.51 -3.92 16.22
CA ALA A 167 15.35 -2.83 15.71
C ALA A 167 14.55 -1.51 15.66
N GLN A 168 15.15 -0.43 16.18
CA GLN A 168 14.57 0.90 16.16
C GLN A 168 15.55 1.91 15.59
N VAL A 169 15.00 2.92 14.94
CA VAL A 169 15.72 4.08 14.44
C VAL A 169 15.06 5.37 14.94
N GLN A 170 15.85 6.43 15.04
CA GLN A 170 15.37 7.78 15.28
C GLN A 170 15.57 8.61 14.03
N CYS A 171 14.55 9.35 13.63
CA CYS A 171 14.61 10.30 12.54
C CYS A 171 15.51 11.48 12.91
N ILE A 172 16.54 11.73 12.10
CA ILE A 172 17.49 12.84 12.26
C ILE A 172 17.23 13.97 11.27
N GLN A 173 16.42 13.72 10.24
CA GLN A 173 16.04 14.71 9.23
C GLN A 173 14.61 14.46 8.75
N SER A 174 13.75 15.48 8.76
CA SER A 174 12.37 15.30 8.29
C SER A 174 12.33 14.91 6.81
N TYR A 175 11.40 14.03 6.45
CA TYR A 175 11.16 13.57 5.09
C TYR A 175 9.66 13.54 4.81
N SER A 176 9.26 14.16 3.69
CA SER A 176 7.88 14.10 3.19
C SER A 176 7.76 12.98 2.17
N SER A 177 6.76 12.11 2.34
CA SER A 177 6.42 11.03 1.39
C SER A 177 6.17 11.59 -0.01
N GLN A 178 6.80 10.98 -1.00
CA GLN A 178 6.64 11.30 -2.43
C GLN A 178 5.73 10.28 -3.14
N GLU A 179 5.72 9.03 -2.69
CA GLU A 179 4.81 7.98 -3.16
C GLU A 179 3.76 7.59 -2.10
N PRO A 180 2.60 7.04 -2.49
CA PRO A 180 1.54 6.64 -1.55
C PRO A 180 1.94 5.55 -0.53
N ASP A 181 2.97 4.77 -0.83
CA ASP A 181 3.53 3.74 0.06
C ASP A 181 4.68 4.25 0.95
N GLU A 182 5.05 5.52 0.81
CA GLU A 182 6.10 6.14 1.63
C GLU A 182 5.52 6.76 2.91
N LEU A 183 6.33 6.74 3.97
CA LEU A 183 6.00 7.32 5.26
C LEU A 183 6.66 8.69 5.41
N SER A 184 5.84 9.72 5.68
CA SER A 184 6.37 11.01 6.11
C SER A 184 6.86 10.91 7.55
N VAL A 185 8.10 11.28 7.80
CA VAL A 185 8.74 11.24 9.13
C VAL A 185 9.25 12.62 9.54
N GLU A 186 9.10 12.97 10.81
CA GLU A 186 9.57 14.21 11.39
C GLU A 186 10.80 13.99 12.27
N MET A 187 11.62 15.03 12.45
CA MET A 187 12.78 14.94 13.36
C MET A 187 12.37 14.40 14.74
N ALA A 188 13.19 13.50 15.26
CA ALA A 188 12.99 12.76 16.50
C ALA A 188 11.86 11.72 16.51
N ASP A 189 11.16 11.49 15.40
CA ASP A 189 10.28 10.32 15.27
C ASP A 189 11.08 9.04 15.53
N VAL A 190 10.53 8.17 16.37
CA VAL A 190 11.08 6.82 16.60
C VAL A 190 10.29 5.84 15.76
N LEU A 191 11.00 5.00 15.01
CA LEU A 191 10.40 4.00 14.13
C LEU A 191 10.94 2.60 14.45
N HIS A 192 10.03 1.63 14.40
CA HIS A 192 10.35 0.23 14.40
C HIS A 192 10.65 -0.22 12.97
N ILE A 193 11.78 -0.90 12.76
CA ILE A 193 12.20 -1.37 11.44
C ILE A 193 11.57 -2.73 11.14
N LEU A 194 10.84 -2.80 10.03
CA LEU A 194 10.20 -4.01 9.52
C LEU A 194 11.03 -4.65 8.40
N GLU A 195 11.64 -3.82 7.55
CA GLU A 195 12.48 -4.29 6.44
C GLU A 195 13.56 -3.27 6.08
N CYS A 196 14.71 -3.75 5.65
CA CYS A 196 15.81 -2.95 5.12
C CYS A 196 16.21 -3.50 3.76
N THR A 197 16.58 -2.60 2.87
CA THR A 197 17.05 -2.92 1.53
C THR A 197 18.43 -2.33 1.31
N ASP A 198 19.26 -3.03 0.54
CA ASP A 198 20.66 -2.65 0.32
C ASP A 198 20.81 -1.37 -0.52
N ASP A 199 19.76 -0.97 -1.23
CA ASP A 199 19.68 0.30 -1.96
C ASP A 199 19.20 1.48 -1.09
N GLY A 200 19.16 1.30 0.23
CA GLY A 200 19.00 2.39 1.18
C GLY A 200 17.54 2.76 1.48
N TRP A 201 16.58 1.89 1.21
CA TRP A 201 15.20 2.05 1.67
C TRP A 201 14.91 1.18 2.88
N MET A 202 14.08 1.71 3.79
CA MET A 202 13.59 1.01 4.95
C MET A 202 12.07 1.04 4.98
N LEU A 203 11.44 -0.08 5.33
CA LEU A 203 10.05 -0.15 5.71
C LEU A 203 9.99 -0.12 7.23
N GLY A 204 9.21 0.79 7.79
CA GLY A 204 9.04 0.87 9.25
C GLY A 204 7.65 1.26 9.69
N GLU A 205 7.45 1.16 11.00
CA GLU A 205 6.26 1.59 11.71
C GLU A 205 6.64 2.67 12.72
N ARG A 206 6.01 3.85 12.64
CA ARG A 206 6.23 4.93 13.58
C ARG A 206 5.55 4.63 14.91
N LEU A 207 6.29 4.72 16.01
CA LEU A 207 5.84 4.20 17.30
C LEU A 207 4.66 4.97 17.91
N HIS A 208 4.51 6.26 17.62
CA HIS A 208 3.53 7.11 18.32
C HIS A 208 2.10 7.01 17.77
N ASP A 209 1.94 6.63 16.50
CA ASP A 209 0.64 6.51 15.83
C ASP A 209 0.45 5.19 15.07
N GLY A 210 1.50 4.38 14.92
CA GLY A 210 1.47 3.10 14.23
C GLY A 210 1.43 3.23 12.70
N GLU A 211 1.66 4.42 12.14
CA GLU A 211 1.70 4.60 10.68
C GLU A 211 2.89 3.85 10.08
N ARG A 212 2.67 3.25 8.91
CA ARG A 212 3.66 2.41 8.22
C ARG A 212 3.92 2.89 6.82
N GLY A 213 5.15 2.75 6.38
CA GLY A 213 5.54 3.00 5.00
C GLY A 213 7.04 3.01 4.81
N TRP A 214 7.45 3.21 3.56
CA TRP A 214 8.84 3.26 3.16
C TRP A 214 9.45 4.64 3.39
N PHE A 215 10.72 4.69 3.81
CA PHE A 215 11.48 5.94 3.95
C PHE A 215 12.98 5.68 3.69
N PRO A 216 13.73 6.70 3.27
CA PRO A 216 15.15 6.53 2.95
C PRO A 216 15.98 6.39 4.23
N SER A 217 16.92 5.44 4.25
CA SER A 217 17.77 5.17 5.43
C SER A 217 18.63 6.36 5.85
N ARG A 218 18.96 7.26 4.92
CA ARG A 218 19.79 8.45 5.17
C ARG A 218 19.18 9.46 6.15
N VAL A 219 17.86 9.39 6.39
CA VAL A 219 17.17 10.35 7.27
C VAL A 219 17.02 9.84 8.70
N VAL A 220 17.58 8.67 9.01
CA VAL A 220 17.45 8.03 10.32
C VAL A 220 18.78 7.52 10.85
N GLU A 221 18.88 7.37 12.17
CA GLU A 221 20.00 6.71 12.85
C GLU A 221 19.52 5.56 13.73
N LYS A 222 20.34 4.50 13.84
CA LYS A 222 19.99 3.31 14.64
C LYS A 222 20.08 3.60 16.13
N ILE A 223 19.06 3.20 16.88
CA ILE A 223 19.06 3.23 18.34
C ILE A 223 19.76 1.97 18.86
N MET A 224 21.05 2.10 19.18
CA MET A 224 21.90 0.98 19.58
C MET A 224 21.59 0.45 20.99
N SER A 225 21.17 1.31 21.92
CA SER A 225 20.87 0.92 23.30
C SER A 225 19.56 0.15 23.41
N ALA A 226 19.64 -1.12 23.84
CA ALA A 226 18.48 -1.96 24.10
C ALA A 226 17.56 -1.38 25.19
N GLU A 227 18.14 -0.72 26.19
CA GLU A 227 17.39 -0.03 27.25
C GLU A 227 16.54 1.10 26.68
N VAL A 228 17.12 1.92 25.80
CA VAL A 228 16.40 3.00 25.11
C VAL A 228 15.30 2.41 24.23
N ARG A 229 15.58 1.34 23.48
CA ARG A 229 14.56 0.67 22.65
C ARG A 229 13.37 0.18 23.48
N ALA A 230 13.65 -0.43 24.62
CA ALA A 230 12.62 -0.92 25.55
C ALA A 230 11.84 0.23 26.22
N GLN A 231 12.51 1.33 26.56
CA GLN A 231 11.88 2.53 27.12
C GLN A 231 10.92 3.19 26.13
N ASN A 232 11.34 3.36 24.86
CA ASN A 232 10.49 3.90 23.80
C ASN A 232 9.21 3.09 23.66
N LEU A 233 9.32 1.76 23.64
CA LEU A 233 8.15 0.88 23.52
C LEU A 233 7.20 1.02 24.73
N LYS A 234 7.74 1.05 25.95
CA LYS A 234 6.94 1.24 27.17
C LYS A 234 6.21 2.58 27.17
N GLU A 235 6.88 3.65 26.76
CA GLU A 235 6.30 4.98 26.72
C GLU A 235 5.16 5.06 25.70
N CYS A 236 5.35 4.48 24.51
CA CYS A 236 4.29 4.41 23.50
C CYS A 236 3.08 3.61 23.98
N GLN A 237 3.29 2.47 24.66
CA GLN A 237 2.20 1.72 25.29
C GLN A 237 1.44 2.53 26.35
N ARG A 238 2.17 3.29 27.18
CA ARG A 238 1.58 4.17 28.20
C ARG A 238 0.72 5.27 27.58
N ILE A 239 1.21 5.91 26.52
CA ILE A 239 0.47 6.95 25.78
C ILE A 239 -0.78 6.37 25.13
N GLN A 240 -0.68 5.19 24.51
CA GLN A 240 -1.81 4.55 23.84
C GLN A 240 -2.92 4.18 24.84
N GLN A 241 -2.57 3.60 25.99
CA GLN A 241 -3.52 3.32 27.09
C GLN A 241 -4.17 4.59 27.64
N ALA A 242 -3.41 5.68 27.78
CA ALA A 242 -3.96 6.96 28.23
C ALA A 242 -4.95 7.55 27.21
N GLN A 243 -4.66 7.46 25.91
CA GLN A 243 -5.55 7.94 24.85
C GLN A 243 -6.85 7.12 24.77
N GLU A 244 -6.79 5.80 24.93
CA GLU A 244 -7.96 4.93 24.98
C GLU A 244 -8.85 5.23 26.21
N GLY A 245 -8.24 5.45 27.38
CA GLY A 245 -8.95 5.84 28.60
C GLY A 245 -9.67 7.19 28.47
N VAL A 246 -9.06 8.17 27.80
CA VAL A 246 -9.67 9.48 27.54
C VAL A 246 -10.82 9.37 26.53
N GLN A 247 -10.71 8.55 25.48
CA GLN A 247 -11.79 8.33 24.53
C GLN A 247 -12.98 7.57 25.17
N GLY A 248 -12.70 6.58 26.02
CA GLY A 248 -13.70 5.86 26.82
C GLY A 248 -14.42 6.77 27.83
N ALA A 249 -13.69 7.66 28.51
CA ALA A 249 -14.25 8.67 29.40
C ALA A 249 -15.14 9.69 28.65
N ARG A 250 -14.75 10.09 27.44
CA ARG A 250 -15.51 11.02 26.60
C ARG A 250 -16.78 10.36 26.03
N ALA A 251 -16.73 9.07 25.70
CA ALA A 251 -17.87 8.29 25.25
C ALA A 251 -18.90 8.07 26.39
N THR A 252 -18.42 7.73 27.59
CA THR A 252 -19.27 7.58 28.79
C THR A 252 -19.87 8.91 29.26
N ALA A 253 -19.13 10.02 29.17
CA ALA A 253 -19.66 11.36 29.44
C ALA A 253 -20.74 11.80 28.43
N ARG A 254 -20.61 11.40 27.16
CA ARG A 254 -21.62 11.68 26.12
C ARG A 254 -22.90 10.84 26.32
N ALA A 255 -22.78 9.62 26.83
CA ALA A 255 -23.90 8.76 27.20
C ALA A 255 -24.64 9.22 28.47
N ARG A 256 -23.97 10.00 29.34
CA ARG A 256 -24.55 10.55 30.58
C ARG A 256 -25.24 11.91 30.45
N ARG A 257 -25.40 12.46 29.24
CA ARG A 257 -26.23 13.66 29.06
C ARG A 257 -27.71 13.29 29.29
N PRO A 258 -28.40 13.87 30.29
CA PRO A 258 -29.82 13.61 30.47
C PRO A 258 -30.58 14.17 29.27
N ALA A 259 -31.51 13.39 28.73
CA ALA A 259 -32.46 13.86 27.74
C ALA A 259 -33.25 15.02 28.36
N LYS A 260 -33.20 16.21 27.74
CA LYS A 260 -34.13 17.28 28.08
C LYS A 260 -35.53 16.77 27.74
N SER A 261 -36.34 16.57 28.76
CA SER A 261 -37.77 16.29 28.62
C SER A 261 -38.42 17.44 27.84
N PRO A 262 -39.17 17.17 26.75
CA PRO A 262 -39.96 18.21 26.10
C PRO A 262 -41.06 18.64 27.07
N GLN A 263 -41.02 19.89 27.54
CA GLN A 263 -42.15 20.49 28.24
C GLN A 263 -43.26 20.70 27.23
N TYR A 264 -44.28 19.84 27.31
CA TYR A 264 -45.53 19.95 26.60
C TYR A 264 -46.39 21.02 27.29
N THR A 265 -46.59 22.16 26.65
CA THR A 265 -47.63 23.13 27.04
C THR A 265 -48.88 22.84 26.21
N PRO A 266 -50.03 22.47 26.81
CA PRO A 266 -51.26 22.29 26.06
C PRO A 266 -51.86 23.66 25.69
N THR A 267 -52.15 23.82 24.40
CA THR A 267 -53.09 24.81 23.87
C THR A 267 -54.54 24.41 24.16
N TRP A 268 -55.44 25.38 24.34
CA TRP A 268 -56.90 25.46 24.05
C TRP A 268 -57.46 26.62 24.93
N THR A 269 -58.35 27.54 24.56
CA THR A 269 -59.30 27.74 23.45
C THR A 269 -59.73 29.21 23.49
N ASP A 270 -59.98 29.79 22.31
CA ASP A 270 -61.04 30.74 21.92
C ASP A 270 -61.40 31.95 22.80
N LEU A 271 -61.15 33.14 22.24
CA LEU A 271 -62.18 34.12 21.84
C LEU A 271 -61.61 35.11 20.81
#